data_AF-A0A3P7KET7-F1
#
_entry.id   AF-A0A3P7KET7-F1
#
_cell.length_a   1.000
_cell.length_b   1.000
_cell.length_c   1.000
_cell.angle_alpha   90.00
_cell.angle_beta   90.00
_cell.angle_gamma   90.00
#
_symmetry.space_group_name_H-M   'P 1'
#
loop_
_entity.id
_entity.type
_entity.pdbx_description
1 polymer ?
#
loop_
_entity_poly.entity_id
_entity_poly.type
_entity_poly.pdbx_seq_one_letter_code
_entity_poly.pdbx_strand_id
1 'polypeptide(L)'
;MNYPSVLLFLLISSINGVRVPKLYEIDLDAPPRERWNKVVEDHRDLIPGFVKVAQSYVPKHLLPIAFWIAGELNRFFPYEYEEEIRGIAKASGLALGHVVSMNILYDILAFDRKQ
;
A
#
# COMPACT_ATOMS: atom_id res chain seq x y z
N MET A 1 -44.76 26.38 -15.48
CA MET A 1 -43.45 26.04 -14.89
C MET A 1 -43.25 24.54 -15.03
N ASN A 2 -42.29 24.09 -15.85
CA ASN A 2 -42.04 22.67 -16.09
C ASN A 2 -41.14 22.10 -14.99
N TYR A 3 -41.76 21.67 -13.89
CA TYR A 3 -41.13 20.99 -12.76
C TYR A 3 -40.39 19.66 -13.06
N PRO A 4 -40.75 18.83 -14.07
CA PRO A 4 -40.07 17.54 -14.23
C PRO A 4 -38.62 17.67 -14.71
N SER A 5 -38.28 18.74 -15.43
CA SER A 5 -36.92 18.96 -15.96
C SER A 5 -35.93 19.36 -14.85
N VAL A 6 -36.39 20.07 -13.82
CA VAL A 6 -35.55 20.48 -12.67
C VAL A 6 -35.27 19.29 -11.76
N LEU A 7 -36.26 18.41 -11.55
CA LEU A 7 -36.08 17.18 -10.77
C LEU A 7 -35.08 16.22 -11.42
N LEU A 8 -35.12 16.11 -12.76
CA LEU A 8 -34.20 15.28 -13.53
C LEU A 8 -32.74 15.81 -13.45
N PHE A 9 -32.55 17.13 -13.48
CA PHE A 9 -31.23 17.75 -13.29
C PHE A 9 -30.66 17.52 -11.89
N LEU A 10 -31.50 17.58 -10.84
CA LEU A 10 -31.07 17.31 -9.47
C LEU A 10 -30.68 15.84 -9.25
N LEU A 11 -31.41 14.89 -9.88
CA LEU A 11 -31.08 13.46 -9.84
C LEU A 11 -29.75 13.14 -10.55
N ILE A 12 -29.43 13.83 -11.65
CA ILE A 12 -28.17 13.64 -12.38
C ILE A 12 -26.97 14.24 -11.62
N SER A 13 -27.20 15.27 -10.81
CA SER A 13 -26.15 15.97 -10.03
C SER A 13 -25.58 15.12 -8.89
N SER A 14 -26.32 14.11 -8.43
CA SER A 14 -25.94 13.29 -7.26
C SER A 14 -25.05 12.07 -7.59
N ILE A 15 -24.64 11.88 -8.84
CA ILE A 15 -23.88 10.68 -9.27
C ILE A 15 -22.35 10.93 -9.28
N ASN A 16 -21.88 12.10 -8.88
CA ASN A 16 -20.47 12.29 -8.54
C ASN A 16 -20.21 11.78 -7.12
N GLY A 17 -20.29 10.45 -6.96
CA GLY A 17 -19.89 9.78 -5.73
C GLY A 17 -18.43 10.15 -5.44
N VAL A 18 -18.21 10.86 -4.33
CA VAL A 18 -16.87 11.12 -3.82
C VAL A 18 -16.19 9.76 -3.66
N ARG A 19 -15.09 9.54 -4.38
CA ARG A 19 -14.30 8.31 -4.26
C ARG A 19 -13.54 8.36 -2.94
N VAL A 20 -14.15 7.84 -1.88
CA VAL A 20 -13.53 7.73 -0.56
C VAL A 20 -12.77 6.39 -0.51
N PRO A 21 -11.48 6.39 -0.12
CA PRO A 21 -10.75 5.14 0.09
C PRO A 21 -11.40 4.33 1.21
N LYS A 22 -11.29 3.00 1.13
CA LYS A 22 -11.83 2.11 2.15
C LYS A 22 -11.10 2.35 3.49
N LEU A 23 -11.87 2.57 4.55
CA LEU A 23 -11.36 2.71 5.90
C LEU A 23 -11.07 1.32 6.50
N TYR A 24 -9.95 1.21 7.20
CA TYR A 24 -9.55 0.02 7.95
C TYR A 24 -9.22 0.42 9.38
N GLU A 25 -9.62 -0.42 10.33
CA GLU A 25 -9.17 -0.36 11.72
C GLU A 25 -8.01 -1.34 11.87
N ILE A 26 -6.89 -0.85 12.40
CA ILE A 26 -5.69 -1.66 12.65
C ILE A 26 -5.58 -1.85 14.16
N ASP A 27 -5.84 -3.07 14.61
CA ASP A 27 -5.73 -3.46 16.01
C ASP A 27 -4.25 -3.61 16.41
N LEU A 28 -3.77 -2.73 17.28
CA LEU A 28 -2.39 -2.75 17.77
C LEU A 28 -2.18 -3.77 18.90
N ASP A 29 -3.24 -4.28 19.52
CA ASP A 29 -3.16 -5.34 20.52
C ASP A 29 -3.00 -6.72 19.86
N ALA A 30 -3.36 -6.84 18.58
CA ALA A 30 -3.13 -8.05 17.79
C ALA A 30 -1.63 -8.29 17.49
N PRO A 31 -1.21 -9.55 17.26
CA PRO A 31 0.16 -9.84 16.84
C PRO A 31 0.56 -9.02 15.61
N PRO A 32 1.73 -8.33 15.61
CA PRO A 32 2.13 -7.43 14.52
C PRO A 32 2.05 -8.06 13.12
N ARG A 33 2.40 -9.35 13.05
CA ARG A 33 2.38 -10.16 11.82
C ARG A 33 1.00 -10.34 11.19
N GLU A 34 -0.08 -10.06 11.92
CA GLU A 34 -1.46 -10.30 11.49
C GLU A 34 -2.24 -9.01 11.22
N ARG A 35 -1.77 -7.87 11.76
CA ARG A 35 -2.45 -6.57 11.74
C ARG A 35 -2.89 -6.12 10.34
N TRP A 36 -2.08 -6.45 9.32
CA TRP A 36 -2.30 -6.04 7.93
C TRP A 36 -2.99 -7.08 7.04
N ASN A 37 -3.34 -8.26 7.56
CA ASN A 37 -3.89 -9.36 6.75
C ASN A 37 -5.15 -8.96 5.99
N LYS A 38 -6.07 -8.25 6.65
CA LYS A 38 -7.34 -7.84 6.03
C LYS A 38 -7.12 -6.85 4.89
N VAL A 39 -6.22 -5.88 5.09
CA VAL A 39 -5.85 -4.89 4.07
C VAL A 39 -5.22 -5.58 2.86
N VAL A 40 -4.29 -6.50 3.08
CA VAL A 40 -3.63 -7.24 2.00
C VAL A 40 -4.60 -8.12 1.23
N GLU A 41 -5.48 -8.83 1.93
CA GLU A 41 -6.46 -9.73 1.28
C GLU A 41 -7.47 -8.95 0.44
N ASP A 42 -7.94 -7.81 0.93
CA ASP A 42 -8.91 -6.97 0.20
C ASP A 42 -8.33 -6.30 -1.06
N HIS A 43 -7.00 -6.31 -1.25
CA HIS A 43 -6.32 -5.77 -2.43
C HIS A 43 -5.45 -6.82 -3.14
N ARG A 44 -5.69 -8.10 -2.89
CA ARG A 44 -4.84 -9.20 -3.39
C ARG A 44 -4.76 -9.24 -4.91
N ASP A 45 -5.85 -8.88 -5.57
CA ASP A 45 -5.99 -8.77 -7.03
C ASP A 45 -5.13 -7.64 -7.63
N LEU A 46 -4.83 -6.59 -6.85
CA LEU A 46 -4.02 -5.45 -7.30
C LEU A 46 -2.52 -5.69 -7.17
N ILE A 47 -2.09 -6.66 -6.35
CA ILE A 47 -0.68 -6.93 -6.05
C ILE A 47 0.15 -7.15 -7.33
N PRO A 48 -0.26 -7.96 -8.33
CA PRO A 48 0.54 -8.16 -9.54
C PRO A 48 0.73 -6.85 -10.33
N GLY A 49 -0.31 -6.02 -10.40
CA GLY A 49 -0.25 -4.71 -11.07
C GLY A 49 0.67 -3.76 -10.33
N PHE A 50 0.58 -3.72 -9.01
CA PHE A 50 1.45 -2.93 -8.15
C PHE A 50 2.92 -3.32 -8.30
N VAL A 51 3.26 -4.61 -8.33
CA VAL A 51 4.64 -5.09 -8.55
C VAL A 51 5.17 -4.63 -9.92
N LYS A 52 4.36 -4.72 -10.96
CA LYS A 52 4.76 -4.29 -12.31
C LYS A 52 5.05 -2.78 -12.35
N VAL A 53 4.21 -1.98 -11.69
CA VAL A 53 4.42 -0.54 -11.55
C VAL A 53 5.69 -0.29 -10.74
N ALA A 54 5.84 -0.90 -9.56
CA ALA A 54 7.02 -0.79 -8.72
C ALA A 54 8.29 -1.08 -9.53
N GLN A 55 8.38 -2.19 -10.27
CA GLN A 55 9.55 -2.53 -11.10
C GLN A 55 9.92 -1.48 -12.14
N SER A 56 8.97 -0.64 -12.58
CA SER A 56 9.23 0.47 -13.51
C SER A 56 9.78 1.72 -12.81
N TYR A 57 9.41 1.94 -11.55
CA TYR A 57 9.83 3.10 -10.76
C TYR A 57 11.01 2.81 -9.82
N VAL A 58 11.18 1.56 -9.37
CA VAL A 58 12.30 1.12 -8.54
C VAL A 58 13.57 1.11 -9.38
N PRO A 59 14.57 1.94 -9.08
CA PRO A 59 15.87 1.82 -9.72
C PRO A 59 16.47 0.44 -9.42
N LYS A 60 16.86 -0.30 -10.47
CA LYS A 60 17.37 -1.68 -10.33
C LYS A 60 18.55 -1.81 -9.36
N HIS A 61 19.33 -0.75 -9.18
CA HIS A 61 20.46 -0.72 -8.24
C HIS A 61 20.03 -0.66 -6.76
N LEU A 62 18.78 -0.28 -6.46
CA LEU A 62 18.24 -0.31 -5.10
C LEU A 62 17.71 -1.69 -4.69
N LEU A 63 17.38 -2.56 -5.65
CA LEU A 63 16.89 -3.91 -5.35
C LEU A 63 17.90 -4.74 -4.54
N PRO A 64 19.20 -4.83 -4.89
CA PRO A 64 20.17 -5.54 -4.06
C PRO A 64 20.24 -5.02 -2.63
N ILE A 65 20.17 -3.70 -2.45
CA ILE A 65 20.20 -3.06 -1.13
C ILE A 65 18.95 -3.46 -0.32
N ALA A 66 17.77 -3.39 -0.93
CA ALA A 66 16.52 -3.77 -0.27
C ALA A 66 16.48 -5.25 0.11
N PHE A 67 16.99 -6.14 -0.75
CA PHE A 67 17.10 -7.56 -0.45
C PHE A 67 18.12 -7.86 0.66
N TRP A 68 19.21 -7.09 0.73
CA TRP A 68 20.15 -7.17 1.84
C TRP A 68 19.52 -6.71 3.16
N ILE A 69 18.81 -5.57 3.16
CA ILE A 69 18.05 -5.08 4.34
C ILE A 69 17.00 -6.11 4.77
N ALA A 70 16.31 -6.75 3.82
CA ALA A 70 15.33 -7.79 4.11
C ALA A 70 15.94 -9.01 4.85
N GLY A 71 17.22 -9.31 4.62
CA GLY A 71 17.96 -10.34 5.37
C GLY A 71 18.28 -9.94 6.80
N GLU A 72 18.37 -8.64 7.07
CA GLU A 72 18.84 -8.05 8.32
C GLU A 72 17.78 -7.13 8.96
N LEU A 73 16.48 -7.42 8.78
CA LEU A 73 15.38 -6.54 9.18
C LEU A 73 15.48 -6.08 10.64
N ASN A 74 15.81 -7.00 11.55
CA ASN A 74 15.99 -6.74 12.98
C ASN A 74 17.04 -5.66 13.31
N ARG A 75 17.96 -5.36 12.38
CA ARG A 75 18.97 -4.30 12.55
C ARG A 75 18.49 -2.94 12.06
N PHE A 76 17.52 -2.91 11.17
CA PHE A 76 17.03 -1.68 10.53
C PHE A 76 15.67 -1.24 11.06
N PHE A 77 14.88 -2.16 11.58
CA PHE A 77 13.51 -1.93 12.04
C PHE A 77 13.34 -2.41 13.48
N PRO A 78 12.52 -1.72 14.29
CA PRO A 78 12.06 -2.28 15.56
C PRO A 78 11.28 -3.58 15.34
N TYR A 79 11.26 -4.44 16.35
CA TYR A 79 10.65 -5.77 16.29
C TYR A 79 9.22 -5.78 15.70
N GLU A 80 8.35 -4.86 16.14
CA GLU A 80 6.97 -4.81 15.63
C GLU A 80 6.89 -4.51 14.13
N TYR A 81 7.69 -3.55 13.64
CA TYR A 81 7.75 -3.20 12.23
C TYR A 81 8.32 -4.34 11.38
N GLU A 82 9.36 -5.02 11.87
CA GLU A 82 9.89 -6.21 11.23
C GLU A 82 8.80 -7.28 11.06
N GLU A 83 8.06 -7.57 12.13
CA GLU A 83 7.02 -8.61 12.10
C GLU A 83 5.84 -8.22 11.22
N GLU A 84 5.44 -6.94 11.18
CA GLU A 84 4.46 -6.42 10.23
C GLU A 84 4.91 -6.62 8.77
N ILE A 85 6.15 -6.24 8.44
CA ILE A 85 6.72 -6.41 7.10
C ILE A 85 6.75 -7.89 6.69
N ARG A 86 7.14 -8.78 7.60
CA ARG A 86 7.12 -10.24 7.39
C ARG A 86 5.70 -10.78 7.23
N GLY A 87 4.74 -10.23 7.97
CA GLY A 87 3.32 -10.54 7.87
C GLY A 87 2.76 -10.19 6.50
N ILE A 88 3.00 -8.95 6.04
CA ILE A 88 2.60 -8.46 4.72
C ILE A 88 3.21 -9.33 3.62
N ALA A 89 4.51 -9.63 3.68
CA ALA A 89 5.16 -10.50 2.71
C ALA A 89 4.50 -11.88 2.63
N LYS A 90 4.19 -12.48 3.78
CA LYS A 90 3.48 -13.77 3.86
C LYS A 90 2.07 -13.70 3.28
N ALA A 91 1.28 -12.69 3.66
CA ALA A 91 -0.12 -12.55 3.23
C ALA A 91 -0.22 -12.24 1.72
N SER A 92 0.67 -11.40 1.21
CA SER A 92 0.71 -10.96 -0.19
C SER A 92 1.31 -11.99 -1.14
N GLY A 93 2.12 -12.93 -0.62
CA GLY A 93 2.92 -13.84 -1.44
C GLY A 93 4.13 -13.19 -2.12
N LEU A 94 4.46 -11.95 -1.75
CA LEU A 94 5.63 -11.24 -2.28
C LEU A 94 6.91 -11.69 -1.56
N ALA A 95 8.02 -11.73 -2.30
CA ALA A 95 9.32 -11.89 -1.66
C ALA A 95 9.61 -10.68 -0.76
N LEU A 96 10.14 -10.94 0.43
CA LEU A 96 10.37 -9.95 1.48
C LEU A 96 11.15 -8.71 0.99
N GLY A 97 12.16 -8.91 0.14
CA GLY A 97 12.95 -7.83 -0.45
C GLY A 97 12.13 -6.86 -1.30
N HIS A 98 11.04 -7.31 -1.93
CA HIS A 98 10.12 -6.41 -2.63
C HIS A 98 9.24 -5.61 -1.66
N VAL A 99 8.78 -6.22 -0.57
CA VAL A 99 8.02 -5.49 0.46
C VAL A 99 8.90 -4.41 1.11
N VAL A 100 10.15 -4.77 1.45
CA VAL A 100 11.13 -3.83 1.99
C VAL A 100 11.47 -2.73 0.99
N SER A 101 11.71 -3.07 -0.28
CA SER A 101 12.02 -2.06 -1.29
C SER A 101 10.90 -1.03 -1.41
N MET A 102 9.64 -1.46 -1.42
CA MET A 102 8.49 -0.56 -1.55
C MET A 102 8.30 0.31 -0.31
N ASN A 103 8.58 -0.20 0.89
CA ASN A 103 8.55 0.60 2.13
C ASN A 103 9.64 1.70 2.12
N ILE A 104 10.85 1.37 1.67
CA ILE A 104 11.98 2.34 1.60
C ILE A 104 11.81 3.32 0.43
N LEU A 105 11.27 2.86 -0.70
CA LEU A 105 11.11 3.68 -1.90
C LEU A 105 10.10 4.79 -1.73
N TYR A 106 9.07 4.59 -0.90
CA TYR A 106 8.16 5.68 -0.57
C TYR A 106 8.94 6.86 0.00
N ASP A 107 9.86 6.64 0.94
CA ASP A 107 10.65 7.72 1.52
C ASP A 107 11.59 8.39 0.51
N ILE A 108 12.13 7.62 -0.44
CA ILE A 108 13.01 8.14 -1.50
C ILE A 108 12.23 8.92 -2.58
N LEU A 109 11.01 8.49 -2.91
CA LEU A 109 10.20 9.08 -3.98
C LEU A 109 9.29 10.21 -3.48
N ALA A 110 8.86 10.18 -2.21
CA ALA A 110 8.06 11.22 -1.59
C ALA A 110 8.89 12.46 -1.24
N PHE A 111 10.19 12.30 -0.98
CA PHE A 111 11.14 13.41 -0.88
C PHE A 111 11.60 13.85 -2.27
N ASP A 112 10.91 14.84 -2.86
CA ASP A 112 11.50 15.62 -3.94
C ASP A 112 12.75 16.33 -3.39
N ARG A 113 13.94 15.94 -3.86
CA ARG A 113 15.21 16.60 -3.54
C ARG A 113 15.40 17.92 -4.30
N LYS A 114 14.38 18.42 -5.00
CA LYS A 114 14.32 19.76 -5.57
C LYS A 114 13.58 20.72 -4.62
N GLN A 115 14.22 21.03 -3.49
CA GLN A 115 14.07 22.34 -2.85
C GLN A 115 15.46 22.86 -2.52
#